data_AF-A0AA37SPL1-F1
#
_entry.id   AF-A0AA37SPL1-F1
#
_cell.length_a   1.000
_cell.length_b   1.000
_cell.length_c   1.000
_cell.angle_alpha   90.00
_cell.angle_beta   90.00
_cell.angle_gamma   90.00
#
_symmetry.space_group_name_H-M   'P 1'
#
loop_
_entity.id
_entity.type
_entity.pdbx_description
1 polymer ?
#
loop_
_entity_poly.entity_id
_entity_poly.type
_entity_poly.pdbx_seq_one_letter_code
_entity_poly.pdbx_strand_id
1 'polypeptide(L)'
;MNIITCLVFMILQTPSNVAGETPYIQFKKGACMGECPVYQITVDHDGKLTFKGVRFTNKDGIYERMLTKKEFRKLKCTFKKSKLKKFEDGYGLDVMDASASTLTVNKKNFTKTIVSKIGMPEKLEKAEAYLVSLSPQSANAAYEWTTIKESNSPVISGRKEIAAKEIILQLKPNVTIESWVTKYKKYGVQVNRQIVPNRPLYLLRYDPKTVQFTQLLKKMNTDIDVDSAEENKKVEMR
;
A
#
# COMPACT_ATOMS: atom_id res chain seq x y z
N MET A 1 24.56 46.49 42.31
CA MET A 1 23.90 46.51 40.98
C MET A 1 24.60 45.47 40.13
N ASN A 2 23.99 44.29 39.95
CA ASN A 2 24.36 43.35 38.89
C ASN A 2 23.22 42.32 38.74
N ILE A 3 22.70 42.28 37.53
CA ILE A 3 21.46 41.63 37.10
C ILE A 3 21.77 40.15 36.86
N ILE A 4 21.06 39.27 37.57
CA ILE A 4 21.08 37.82 37.33
C ILE A 4 20.12 37.56 36.17
N THR A 5 20.70 37.30 35.00
CA THR A 5 19.99 36.98 33.77
C THR A 5 19.32 35.61 33.90
N CYS A 6 17.99 35.60 33.99
CA CYS A 6 17.17 34.39 33.88
C CYS A 6 17.38 33.73 32.52
N LEU A 7 18.17 32.65 32.51
CA LEU A 7 18.33 31.76 31.38
C LEU A 7 17.02 30.98 31.21
N VAL A 8 16.21 31.42 30.25
CA VAL A 8 15.02 30.72 29.78
C VAL A 8 15.45 29.35 29.27
N PHE A 9 15.19 28.31 30.05
CA PHE A 9 15.27 26.92 29.62
C PHE A 9 14.12 26.68 28.63
N MET A 10 14.35 27.08 27.39
CA MET A 10 13.49 26.77 26.26
C MET A 10 13.64 25.26 26.02
N ILE A 11 12.69 24.49 26.56
CA ILE A 11 12.61 23.04 26.34
C ILE A 11 12.42 22.82 24.84
N LEU A 12 13.52 22.53 24.15
CA LEU A 12 13.52 21.94 22.82
C LEU A 12 12.80 20.60 22.93
N GLN A 13 11.49 20.59 22.69
CA GLN A 13 10.79 19.35 22.36
C GLN A 13 11.32 18.90 21.00
N THR A 14 12.34 18.04 21.05
CA THR A 14 12.78 17.30 19.88
C THR A 14 11.59 16.51 19.35
N PRO A 15 11.22 16.63 18.07
CA PRO A 15 10.19 15.78 17.50
C PRO A 15 10.66 14.33 17.60
N SER A 16 9.92 13.52 18.35
CA SER A 16 10.15 12.09 18.49
C SER A 16 10.13 11.44 17.12
N ASN A 17 11.32 11.17 16.59
CA ASN A 17 11.52 10.37 15.41
C ASN A 17 11.21 8.92 15.82
N VAL A 18 9.96 8.47 15.68
CA VAL A 18 9.54 7.13 16.07
C VAL A 18 10.07 6.11 15.06
N ALA A 19 11.33 5.73 15.27
CA ALA A 19 11.89 4.46 14.85
C ALA A 19 12.16 3.66 16.14
N GLY A 20 11.29 2.70 16.50
CA GLY A 20 11.63 1.77 17.58
C GLY A 20 10.51 1.00 18.29
N GLU A 21 9.22 1.36 18.18
CA GLU A 21 8.17 0.64 18.91
C GLU A 21 7.57 -0.52 18.10
N THR A 22 7.48 -1.70 18.71
CA THR A 22 6.84 -2.88 18.10
C THR A 22 5.34 -2.62 17.90
N PRO A 23 4.79 -2.81 16.70
CA PRO A 23 3.37 -2.53 16.44
C PRO A 23 2.47 -3.47 17.23
N TYR A 24 1.35 -2.98 17.74
CA TYR A 24 0.34 -3.81 18.43
C TYR A 24 -0.15 -4.97 17.55
N ILE A 25 -0.43 -4.70 16.27
CA ILE A 25 -0.81 -5.70 15.28
C ILE A 25 0.00 -5.48 14.01
N GLN A 26 0.49 -6.56 13.42
CA GLN A 26 0.99 -6.59 12.05
C GLN A 26 0.29 -7.71 11.29
N PHE A 27 -0.26 -7.38 10.12
CA PHE A 27 -0.90 -8.32 9.23
C PHE A 27 -0.28 -8.19 7.85
N LYS A 28 0.13 -9.31 7.24
CA LYS A 28 0.71 -9.37 5.90
C LYS A 28 -0.13 -10.31 5.06
N LYS A 29 -0.50 -9.89 3.84
CA LYS A 29 -1.10 -10.75 2.83
C LYS A 29 -0.07 -11.02 1.74
N GLY A 30 0.27 -12.29 1.56
CA GLY A 30 1.24 -12.75 0.57
C GLY A 30 0.67 -12.83 -0.85
N ALA A 31 1.56 -13.03 -1.82
CA ALA A 31 1.18 -13.24 -3.21
C ALA A 31 0.55 -14.63 -3.43
N CYS A 32 -0.16 -14.77 -4.54
CA CYS A 32 -0.57 -16.04 -5.13
C CYS A 32 -0.16 -16.07 -6.61
N MET A 33 -0.45 -17.15 -7.33
CA MET A 33 -0.16 -17.25 -8.77
C MET A 33 -1.04 -16.36 -9.65
N GLY A 34 -2.12 -15.79 -9.10
CA GLY A 34 -3.00 -14.82 -9.77
C GLY A 34 -2.90 -13.39 -9.22
N GLU A 35 -3.99 -12.63 -9.31
CA GLU A 35 -4.06 -11.21 -8.93
C GLU A 35 -4.46 -10.99 -7.46
N CYS A 36 -3.93 -11.81 -6.54
CA CYS A 36 -4.23 -11.61 -5.12
C CYS A 36 -3.58 -10.31 -4.61
N PRO A 37 -4.31 -9.49 -3.83
CA PRO A 37 -3.77 -8.27 -3.24
C PRO A 37 -2.62 -8.59 -2.28
N VAL A 38 -1.48 -7.96 -2.48
CA VAL A 38 -0.28 -8.04 -1.63
C VAL A 38 -0.15 -6.75 -0.85
N TYR A 39 -0.25 -6.84 0.47
CA TYR A 39 -0.19 -5.67 1.35
C TYR A 39 0.23 -6.03 2.77
N GLN A 40 0.51 -4.97 3.53
CA GLN A 40 0.71 -5.04 4.98
C GLN A 40 -0.18 -4.02 5.68
N ILE A 41 -0.81 -4.41 6.78
CA ILE A 41 -1.47 -3.52 7.74
C ILE A 41 -0.66 -3.57 9.04
N THR A 42 -0.34 -2.42 9.60
CA THR A 42 0.18 -2.30 10.96
C THR A 42 -0.71 -1.38 11.76
N VAL A 43 -0.97 -1.74 13.01
CA VAL A 43 -1.64 -0.88 13.98
C VAL A 43 -0.72 -0.77 15.18
N ASP A 44 -0.38 0.46 15.58
CA ASP A 44 0.42 0.70 16.78
C ASP A 44 -0.41 0.64 18.08
N HIS A 45 0.24 0.89 19.21
CA HIS A 45 -0.41 0.84 20.52
C HIS A 45 -1.38 2.00 20.78
N ASP A 46 -1.24 3.10 20.03
CA ASP A 46 -2.06 4.32 20.11
C ASP A 46 -3.26 4.31 19.14
N GLY A 47 -3.27 3.37 18.20
CA GLY A 47 -4.36 3.18 17.24
C GLY A 47 -4.10 3.83 15.89
N LYS A 48 -2.88 4.24 15.59
CA LYS A 48 -2.47 4.62 14.23
C LYS A 48 -2.41 3.35 13.37
N LEU A 49 -3.16 3.35 12.28
CA LEU A 49 -3.16 2.29 11.29
C LEU A 49 -2.34 2.75 10.09
N THR A 50 -1.31 1.98 9.74
CA THR A 50 -0.53 2.13 8.50
C THR A 50 -0.87 0.97 7.56
N PHE A 51 -1.22 1.28 6.33
CA PHE A 51 -1.44 0.35 5.23
C PHE A 51 -0.33 0.54 4.19
N LYS A 52 0.34 -0.54 3.81
CA LYS A 52 1.31 -0.57 2.72
C LYS A 52 0.79 -1.50 1.63
N GLY A 53 0.23 -0.93 0.57
CA GLY A 53 -0.15 -1.65 -0.63
C GLY A 53 1.06 -1.90 -1.53
N VAL A 54 1.21 -3.12 -2.02
CA VAL A 54 2.36 -3.53 -2.85
C VAL A 54 1.93 -3.90 -4.26
N ARG A 55 0.92 -4.79 -4.43
CA ARG A 55 0.43 -5.24 -5.73
C ARG A 55 -1.05 -5.61 -5.67
N PHE A 56 -1.79 -5.36 -6.75
CA PHE A 56 -3.21 -5.72 -6.91
C PHE A 56 -4.11 -5.20 -5.77
N THR A 57 -3.68 -4.10 -5.15
CA THR A 57 -4.38 -3.46 -4.03
C THR A 57 -5.26 -2.31 -4.51
N ASN A 58 -6.29 -1.98 -3.74
CA ASN A 58 -7.15 -0.82 -4.07
C ASN A 58 -6.38 0.50 -4.02
N LYS A 59 -5.34 0.57 -3.19
CA LYS A 59 -4.40 1.69 -3.11
C LYS A 59 -2.97 1.16 -3.01
N ASP A 60 -2.06 1.72 -3.80
CA ASP A 60 -0.64 1.35 -3.79
C ASP A 60 0.18 2.39 -3.02
N GLY A 61 1.18 1.95 -2.26
CA GLY A 61 1.98 2.83 -1.41
C GLY A 61 1.55 2.82 0.06
N ILE A 62 2.02 3.82 0.83
CA ILE A 62 1.88 3.87 2.28
C ILE A 62 0.82 4.91 2.67
N TYR A 63 -0.21 4.46 3.38
CA TYR A 63 -1.32 5.27 3.86
C TYR A 63 -1.48 5.10 5.36
N GLU A 64 -1.69 6.18 6.08
CA GLU A 64 -2.00 6.14 7.50
C GLU A 64 -3.31 6.83 7.80
N ARG A 65 -3.93 6.37 8.88
CA ARG A 65 -4.97 7.11 9.56
C ARG A 65 -4.95 6.80 11.04
N MET A 66 -5.51 7.70 11.84
CA MET A 66 -5.83 7.40 13.21
C MET A 66 -7.16 6.63 13.27
N LEU A 67 -7.20 5.49 13.94
CA LEU A 67 -8.45 4.82 14.24
C LEU A 67 -9.25 5.64 15.25
N THR A 68 -10.57 5.71 15.07
CA THR A 68 -11.44 6.28 16.11
C THR A 68 -11.35 5.41 17.38
N LYS A 69 -11.60 6.02 18.55
CA LYS A 69 -11.64 5.28 19.83
C LYS A 69 -12.60 4.06 19.77
N LYS A 70 -13.71 4.19 19.03
CA LYS A 70 -14.70 3.11 18.84
C LYS A 70 -14.12 1.96 18.02
N GLU A 71 -13.49 2.25 16.88
CA GLU A 71 -12.83 1.24 16.03
C GLU A 71 -11.71 0.53 16.78
N PHE A 72 -10.82 1.28 17.41
CA PHE A 72 -9.67 0.69 18.10
C PHE A 72 -10.09 -0.17 19.30
N ARG A 73 -11.10 0.26 20.06
CA ARG A 73 -11.70 -0.55 21.12
C ARG A 73 -12.32 -1.82 20.57
N LYS A 74 -13.07 -1.74 19.46
CA LYS A 74 -13.67 -2.91 18.81
C LYS A 74 -12.59 -3.87 18.33
N LEU A 75 -11.51 -3.37 17.73
CA LEU A 75 -10.35 -4.15 17.30
C LEU A 75 -9.73 -4.92 18.47
N LYS A 76 -9.35 -4.20 19.55
CA LYS A 76 -8.82 -4.83 20.77
C LYS A 76 -9.76 -5.89 21.33
N CYS A 77 -11.07 -5.63 21.30
CA CYS A 77 -12.09 -6.56 21.81
C CYS A 77 -12.19 -7.83 20.94
N THR A 78 -12.19 -7.71 19.61
CA THR A 78 -12.19 -8.83 18.66
C THR A 78 -10.98 -9.75 18.89
N PHE A 79 -9.78 -9.18 18.96
CA PHE A 79 -8.53 -9.95 19.17
C PHE A 79 -8.36 -10.46 20.62
N LYS A 80 -9.07 -9.89 21.60
CA LYS A 80 -9.17 -10.46 22.95
C LYS A 80 -10.12 -11.66 22.97
N LYS A 81 -11.29 -11.54 22.34
CA LYS A 81 -12.32 -12.59 22.28
C LYS A 81 -11.88 -13.82 21.50
N SER A 82 -11.03 -13.66 20.49
CA SER A 82 -10.50 -14.80 19.72
C SER A 82 -9.65 -15.73 20.59
N LYS A 83 -9.08 -15.29 21.72
CA LYS A 83 -8.17 -16.09 22.57
C LYS A 83 -6.96 -16.62 21.78
N LEU A 84 -6.30 -15.73 21.02
CA LEU A 84 -5.16 -16.01 20.11
C LEU A 84 -4.10 -16.99 20.64
N LYS A 85 -3.80 -16.97 21.94
CA LYS A 85 -2.83 -17.90 22.55
C LYS A 85 -3.19 -19.38 22.39
N LYS A 86 -4.48 -19.69 22.21
CA LYS A 86 -4.98 -21.07 22.05
C LYS A 86 -4.93 -21.56 20.62
N PHE A 87 -4.63 -20.68 19.67
CA PHE A 87 -4.42 -21.09 18.29
C PHE A 87 -3.01 -21.66 18.12
N GLU A 88 -2.88 -22.61 17.22
CA GLU A 88 -1.63 -23.08 16.64
C GLU A 88 -0.98 -21.97 15.80
N ASP A 89 0.26 -22.17 15.41
CA ASP A 89 1.02 -21.17 14.65
C ASP A 89 0.70 -21.19 13.15
N GLY A 90 0.03 -22.24 12.66
CA GLY A 90 -0.28 -22.46 11.25
C GLY A 90 -1.69 -23.02 11.02
N TYR A 91 -2.39 -22.51 10.02
CA TYR A 91 -3.72 -22.99 9.62
C TYR A 91 -3.94 -22.96 8.11
N GLY A 92 -4.86 -23.81 7.68
CA GLY A 92 -5.43 -23.81 6.33
C GLY A 92 -4.92 -24.96 5.48
N LEU A 93 -5.54 -25.10 4.32
CA LEU A 93 -5.23 -26.16 3.36
C LEU A 93 -3.93 -25.85 2.63
N ASP A 94 -3.13 -26.88 2.39
CA ASP A 94 -1.93 -26.73 1.59
C ASP A 94 -2.26 -26.76 0.09
N VAL A 95 -2.79 -25.63 -0.37
CA VAL A 95 -3.05 -25.37 -1.79
C VAL A 95 -1.94 -24.48 -2.31
N MET A 96 -1.28 -24.88 -3.39
CA MET A 96 -0.15 -24.13 -4.00
C MET A 96 -0.55 -22.72 -4.42
N ASP A 97 -1.77 -22.55 -4.92
CA ASP A 97 -2.26 -21.27 -5.45
C ASP A 97 -2.91 -20.38 -4.37
N ALA A 98 -3.02 -20.84 -3.12
CA ALA A 98 -3.63 -20.06 -2.06
C ALA A 98 -2.64 -19.07 -1.44
N SER A 99 -2.99 -17.78 -1.44
CA SER A 99 -2.21 -16.76 -0.74
C SER A 99 -2.23 -16.99 0.78
N ALA A 100 -1.05 -17.08 1.38
CA ALA A 100 -0.91 -17.08 2.83
C ALA A 100 -1.06 -15.66 3.41
N SER A 101 -1.66 -15.57 4.58
CA SER A 101 -1.63 -14.42 5.47
C SER A 101 -0.76 -14.71 6.68
N THR A 102 -0.12 -13.67 7.21
CA THR A 102 0.62 -13.74 8.46
C THR A 102 0.10 -12.66 9.39
N LEU A 103 -0.42 -13.08 10.53
CA LEU A 103 -0.91 -12.20 11.59
C LEU A 103 0.01 -12.29 12.79
N THR A 104 0.60 -11.17 13.19
CA THR A 104 1.37 -11.02 14.42
C THR A 104 0.65 -10.06 15.35
N VAL A 105 0.44 -10.46 16.61
CA VAL A 105 -0.13 -9.62 17.66
C VAL A 105 0.86 -9.52 18.81
N ASN A 106 1.28 -8.28 19.09
CA ASN A 106 2.20 -7.96 20.18
C ASN A 106 1.40 -7.40 21.36
N LYS A 107 1.57 -8.00 22.53
CA LYS A 107 1.09 -7.47 23.81
C LYS A 107 2.25 -7.44 24.78
N LYS A 108 2.14 -6.61 25.82
CA LYS A 108 3.19 -6.45 26.86
C LYS A 108 3.82 -7.76 27.34
N ASN A 109 3.04 -8.84 27.45
CA ASN A 109 3.47 -10.10 28.04
C ASN A 109 3.55 -11.27 27.04
N PHE A 110 3.26 -11.06 25.76
CA PHE A 110 3.43 -12.10 24.74
C PHE A 110 3.33 -11.54 23.32
N THR A 111 4.03 -12.19 22.41
CA THR A 111 3.85 -12.08 20.96
C THR A 111 3.29 -13.39 20.43
N LYS A 112 2.33 -13.33 19.52
CA LYS A 112 1.80 -14.51 18.82
C LYS A 112 1.78 -14.21 17.33
N THR A 113 2.37 -15.11 16.54
CA THR A 113 2.33 -15.09 15.08
C THR A 113 1.56 -16.31 14.60
N ILE A 114 0.63 -16.10 13.67
CA ILE A 114 -0.18 -17.14 13.06
C ILE A 114 -0.07 -16.96 11.54
N VAL A 115 0.28 -18.03 10.85
CA VAL A 115 0.23 -18.11 9.39
C VAL A 115 -1.05 -18.83 8.98
N SER A 116 -1.83 -18.24 8.09
CA SER A 116 -3.14 -18.76 7.70
C SER A 116 -3.28 -18.82 6.17
N LYS A 117 -3.83 -19.91 5.65
CA LYS A 117 -4.33 -20.04 4.27
C LYS A 117 -5.85 -20.19 4.29
N ILE A 118 -6.44 -20.59 3.16
CA ILE A 118 -7.87 -20.92 3.06
C ILE A 118 -8.24 -22.04 4.05
N GLY A 119 -9.43 -21.98 4.64
CA GLY A 119 -9.90 -22.98 5.62
C GLY A 119 -9.40 -22.77 7.06
N MET A 120 -8.98 -21.55 7.40
CA MET A 120 -8.63 -21.19 8.78
C MET A 120 -9.88 -21.16 9.70
N PRO A 121 -9.73 -21.21 11.03
CA PRO A 121 -10.88 -21.15 11.92
C PRO A 121 -11.65 -19.83 11.80
N GLU A 122 -12.99 -19.92 11.82
CA GLU A 122 -13.92 -18.78 11.64
C GLU A 122 -13.62 -17.57 12.55
N LYS A 123 -13.19 -17.82 13.79
CA LYS A 123 -12.84 -16.74 14.74
C LYS A 123 -11.61 -15.95 14.31
N LEU A 124 -10.63 -16.60 13.67
CA LEU A 124 -9.43 -15.95 13.13
C LEU A 124 -9.80 -15.16 11.87
N GLU A 125 -10.55 -15.79 10.96
CA GLU A 125 -11.05 -15.15 9.74
C GLU A 125 -11.84 -13.88 10.04
N LYS A 126 -12.78 -13.91 10.99
CA LYS A 126 -13.55 -12.73 11.43
C LYS A 126 -12.66 -11.62 11.98
N ALA A 127 -11.56 -11.96 12.65
CA ALA A 127 -10.62 -10.98 13.20
C ALA A 127 -9.79 -10.31 12.09
N GLU A 128 -9.28 -11.10 11.14
CA GLU A 128 -8.56 -10.61 9.96
C GLU A 128 -9.49 -9.75 9.08
N ALA A 129 -10.70 -10.23 8.79
CA ALA A 129 -11.68 -9.49 7.99
C ALA A 129 -12.04 -8.14 8.62
N TYR A 130 -12.18 -8.08 9.95
CA TYR A 130 -12.42 -6.80 10.63
C TYR A 130 -11.23 -5.85 10.48
N LEU A 131 -9.99 -6.34 10.61
CA LEU A 131 -8.79 -5.52 10.40
C LEU A 131 -8.71 -5.00 8.95
N VAL A 132 -8.96 -5.86 7.97
CA VAL A 132 -8.98 -5.49 6.54
C VAL A 132 -10.07 -4.45 6.27
N SER A 133 -11.24 -4.57 6.92
CA SER A 133 -12.35 -3.62 6.76
C SER A 133 -11.99 -2.19 7.18
N LEU A 134 -10.98 -2.02 8.04
CA LEU A 134 -10.49 -0.72 8.51
C LEU A 134 -9.46 -0.09 7.55
N SER A 135 -9.02 -0.84 6.53
CA SER A 135 -7.97 -0.48 5.58
C SER A 135 -8.53 -0.05 4.22
N PRO A 136 -7.71 0.57 3.33
CA PRO A 136 -8.11 0.92 1.97
C PRO A 136 -8.49 -0.28 1.10
N GLN A 137 -8.09 -1.50 1.48
CA GLN A 137 -8.44 -2.72 0.77
C GLN A 137 -9.92 -3.12 0.93
N SER A 138 -10.62 -2.51 1.89
CA SER A 138 -12.07 -2.65 2.04
C SER A 138 -12.82 -1.91 0.94
N ALA A 139 -13.93 -2.47 0.43
CA ALA A 139 -14.83 -1.80 -0.51
C ALA A 139 -15.44 -0.50 0.06
N ASN A 140 -15.48 -0.37 1.40
CA ASN A 140 -15.98 0.81 2.12
C ASN A 140 -14.85 1.82 2.41
N ALA A 141 -14.04 2.16 1.40
CA ALA A 141 -12.88 3.05 1.54
C ALA A 141 -13.26 4.55 1.64
N ALA A 142 -14.34 4.88 2.35
CA ALA A 142 -14.83 6.26 2.56
C ALA A 142 -14.05 7.03 3.65
N TYR A 143 -12.99 6.44 4.20
CA TYR A 143 -12.14 7.10 5.20
C TYR A 143 -11.13 8.03 4.53
N GLU A 144 -10.85 9.18 5.15
CA GLU A 144 -9.74 10.04 4.79
C GLU A 144 -8.41 9.38 5.22
N TRP A 145 -7.44 9.32 4.31
CA TRP A 145 -6.13 8.70 4.52
C TRP A 145 -5.02 9.71 4.29
N THR A 146 -4.03 9.74 5.16
CA THR A 146 -2.82 10.56 5.01
C THR A 146 -1.72 9.71 4.37
N THR A 147 -1.16 10.15 3.25
CA THR A 147 -0.01 9.50 2.62
C THR A 147 1.27 9.93 3.32
N ILE A 148 2.16 9.01 3.66
CA ILE A 148 3.46 9.30 4.28
C ILE A 148 4.52 8.74 3.37
N LYS A 149 5.29 9.68 2.81
CA LYS A 149 6.35 9.49 1.82
C LYS A 149 5.84 9.18 0.43
N GLU A 150 5.84 10.27 -0.34
CA GLU A 150 6.19 10.32 -1.75
C GLU A 150 7.33 9.32 -2.05
N SER A 151 7.12 8.39 -2.99
CA SER A 151 8.20 8.14 -3.94
C SER A 151 8.27 9.40 -4.80
N ASN A 152 9.29 10.24 -4.61
CA ASN A 152 9.58 11.46 -5.39
C ASN A 152 8.55 11.80 -6.48
N SER A 153 7.46 12.45 -6.10
CA SER A 153 6.50 13.01 -7.04
C SER A 153 5.75 14.14 -6.30
N PRO A 154 5.84 15.40 -6.76
CA PRO A 154 5.33 16.54 -6.02
C PRO A 154 3.79 16.53 -6.05
N VAL A 155 3.16 16.32 -4.90
CA VAL A 155 1.70 16.51 -4.77
C VAL A 155 1.43 17.94 -4.35
N ILE A 156 1.01 18.77 -5.32
CA ILE A 156 0.41 20.09 -5.04
C ILE A 156 -1.02 19.85 -4.52
N SER A 157 -1.24 20.19 -3.25
CA SER A 157 -2.56 20.23 -2.63
C SER A 157 -3.47 21.24 -3.33
N GLY A 158 -4.71 20.84 -3.62
CA GLY A 158 -5.78 21.75 -4.05
C GLY A 158 -6.01 21.93 -5.56
N ARG A 159 -6.44 20.87 -6.25
CA ARG A 159 -7.38 20.98 -7.39
C ARG A 159 -7.91 19.60 -7.78
N LYS A 160 -9.20 19.53 -8.17
CA LYS A 160 -9.93 18.37 -8.72
C LYS A 160 -8.99 17.44 -9.49
N GLU A 161 -8.63 16.31 -8.88
CA GLU A 161 -7.65 15.37 -9.42
C GLU A 161 -8.25 14.74 -10.68
N ILE A 162 -7.76 15.13 -11.86
CA ILE A 162 -7.98 14.35 -13.07
C ILE A 162 -7.25 13.03 -12.80
N ALA A 163 -7.98 11.97 -12.47
CA ALA A 163 -7.42 10.65 -12.27
C ALA A 163 -6.50 10.33 -13.46
N ALA A 164 -5.18 10.31 -13.23
CA ALA A 164 -4.21 10.12 -14.30
C ALA A 164 -4.41 8.72 -14.87
N LYS A 165 -4.79 8.64 -16.14
CA LYS A 165 -4.97 7.38 -16.85
C LYS A 165 -3.64 6.63 -16.93
N GLU A 166 -3.67 5.32 -16.73
CA GLU A 166 -2.47 4.48 -16.83
C GLU A 166 -2.33 3.93 -18.26
N ILE A 167 -1.09 3.69 -18.69
CA ILE A 167 -0.77 3.21 -20.05
C ILE A 167 -0.13 1.83 -19.95
N ILE A 168 -0.64 0.87 -20.69
CA ILE A 168 0.02 -0.41 -20.95
C ILE A 168 0.93 -0.20 -22.17
N LEU A 169 2.23 -0.40 -21.99
CA LEU A 169 3.25 -0.25 -23.02
C LEU A 169 3.89 -1.61 -23.32
N GLN A 170 3.87 -2.02 -24.57
CA GLN A 170 4.67 -3.11 -25.10
C GLN A 170 5.84 -2.54 -25.91
N LEU A 171 7.07 -2.86 -25.49
CA LEU A 171 8.29 -2.50 -26.22
C LEU A 171 8.69 -3.61 -27.19
N LYS A 172 9.41 -3.25 -28.25
CA LYS A 172 10.01 -4.24 -29.16
C LYS A 172 11.11 -5.03 -28.45
N PRO A 173 11.39 -6.29 -28.86
CA PRO A 173 12.29 -7.21 -28.15
C PRO A 173 13.72 -6.71 -27.86
N ASN A 174 14.22 -5.73 -28.61
CA ASN A 174 15.58 -5.21 -28.49
C ASN A 174 15.68 -3.86 -27.75
N VAL A 175 14.60 -3.41 -27.12
CA VAL A 175 14.54 -2.11 -26.45
C VAL A 175 14.47 -2.31 -24.94
N THR A 176 15.37 -1.65 -24.20
CA THR A 176 15.36 -1.66 -22.73
C THR A 176 14.46 -0.57 -22.18
N ILE A 177 13.73 -0.87 -21.12
CA ILE A 177 12.77 0.08 -20.53
C ILE A 177 13.49 1.30 -19.93
N GLU A 178 14.67 1.12 -19.38
CA GLU A 178 15.47 2.19 -18.75
C GLU A 178 15.90 3.24 -19.78
N SER A 179 16.37 2.79 -20.95
CA SER A 179 16.77 3.68 -22.03
C SER A 179 15.54 4.38 -22.63
N TRP A 180 14.45 3.64 -22.80
CA TRP A 180 13.23 4.17 -23.43
C TRP A 180 12.54 5.23 -22.57
N VAL A 181 12.38 5.00 -21.26
CA VAL A 181 11.68 5.92 -20.34
C VAL A 181 12.39 7.27 -20.26
N THR A 182 13.71 7.28 -20.44
CA THR A 182 14.50 8.51 -20.46
C THR A 182 14.06 9.46 -21.58
N LYS A 183 13.62 8.94 -22.74
CA LYS A 183 13.07 9.74 -23.87
C LYS A 183 11.80 10.51 -23.48
N TYR A 184 11.01 9.97 -22.55
CA TYR A 184 9.72 10.50 -22.14
C TYR A 184 9.72 11.17 -20.76
N LYS A 185 10.89 11.34 -20.14
CA LYS A 185 11.04 11.97 -18.81
C LYS A 185 10.41 13.36 -18.71
N LYS A 186 10.43 14.14 -19.81
CA LYS A 186 9.80 15.48 -19.90
C LYS A 186 8.28 15.48 -19.74
N TYR A 187 7.64 14.32 -19.92
CA TYR A 187 6.21 14.13 -19.73
C TYR A 187 5.87 13.48 -18.38
N GLY A 188 6.85 13.40 -17.47
CA GLY A 188 6.70 12.73 -16.18
C GLY A 188 6.44 11.23 -16.31
N VAL A 189 6.81 10.61 -17.45
CA VAL A 189 6.59 9.17 -17.65
C VAL A 189 7.46 8.37 -16.69
N GLN A 190 6.83 7.46 -15.96
CA GLN A 190 7.46 6.57 -15.01
C GLN A 190 6.91 5.15 -15.16
N VAL A 191 7.78 4.17 -14.98
CA VAL A 191 7.38 2.76 -14.93
C VAL A 191 6.75 2.50 -13.57
N ASN A 192 5.46 2.20 -13.56
CA ASN A 192 4.78 1.76 -12.34
C ASN A 192 5.14 0.31 -12.03
N ARG A 193 5.05 -0.58 -13.02
CA ARG A 193 5.48 -1.99 -12.92
C ARG A 193 5.62 -2.67 -14.27
N GLN A 194 6.36 -3.78 -14.32
CA GLN A 194 6.31 -4.74 -15.42
C GLN A 194 5.11 -5.69 -15.18
N ILE A 195 4.27 -5.88 -16.19
CA ILE A 195 3.01 -6.64 -16.06
C ILE A 195 3.31 -8.15 -16.02
N VAL A 196 4.21 -8.63 -16.89
CA VAL A 196 4.59 -10.04 -16.99
C VAL A 196 6.11 -10.18 -16.88
N PRO A 197 6.63 -11.07 -16.00
CA PRO A 197 8.07 -11.33 -15.92
C PRO A 197 8.64 -11.75 -17.28
N ASN A 198 9.82 -11.22 -17.63
CA ASN A 198 10.54 -11.54 -18.87
C ASN A 198 9.79 -11.20 -20.18
N ARG A 199 8.74 -10.37 -20.13
CA ARG A 199 8.09 -9.80 -21.32
C ARG A 199 8.25 -8.28 -21.30
N PRO A 200 8.47 -7.62 -22.45
CA PRO A 200 8.64 -6.18 -22.52
C PRO A 200 7.29 -5.43 -22.39
N LEU A 201 6.47 -5.81 -21.40
CA LEU A 201 5.12 -5.30 -21.17
C LEU A 201 5.07 -4.58 -19.82
N TYR A 202 4.78 -3.29 -19.85
CA TYR A 202 4.91 -2.39 -18.72
C TYR A 202 3.64 -1.58 -18.49
N LEU A 203 3.34 -1.30 -17.23
CA LEU A 203 2.33 -0.34 -16.83
C LEU A 203 3.03 0.97 -16.49
N LEU A 204 2.65 2.04 -17.17
CA LEU A 204 3.23 3.37 -17.03
C LEU A 204 2.25 4.36 -16.42
N ARG A 205 2.81 5.33 -15.71
CA ARG A 205 2.15 6.58 -15.31
C ARG A 205 2.84 7.76 -15.98
N TYR A 206 2.15 8.89 -16.03
CA TYR A 206 2.65 10.14 -16.60
C TYR A 206 2.07 11.34 -15.85
N ASP A 207 2.63 12.53 -16.05
CA ASP A 207 2.09 13.75 -15.45
C ASP A 207 1.05 14.40 -16.39
N PRO A 208 -0.26 14.40 -16.04
CA PRO A 208 -1.31 14.97 -16.87
C PRO A 208 -1.22 16.49 -17.05
N LYS A 209 -0.39 17.18 -16.26
CA LYS A 209 -0.11 18.62 -16.45
C LYS A 209 0.87 18.87 -17.59
N THR A 210 1.68 17.87 -17.97
CA THR A 210 2.73 18.01 -18.99
C THR A 210 2.25 17.65 -20.39
N VAL A 211 1.25 16.78 -20.52
CA VAL A 211 0.74 16.29 -21.80
C VAL A 211 -0.67 15.72 -21.64
N GLN A 212 -1.52 15.85 -22.65
CA GLN A 212 -2.82 15.19 -22.65
C GLN A 212 -2.68 13.70 -22.97
N PHE A 213 -3.51 12.85 -22.34
CA PHE A 213 -3.45 11.39 -22.50
C PHE A 213 -3.44 10.93 -23.95
N THR A 214 -4.40 11.41 -24.75
CA THR A 214 -4.56 11.03 -26.17
C THR A 214 -3.36 11.44 -27.01
N GLN A 215 -2.76 12.59 -26.70
CA GLN A 215 -1.56 13.06 -27.39
C GLN A 215 -0.33 12.24 -27.02
N LEU A 216 -0.18 11.87 -25.75
CA LEU A 216 0.90 11.01 -25.28
C LEU A 216 0.77 9.62 -25.89
N LEU A 217 -0.43 9.04 -25.89
CA LEU A 217 -0.71 7.72 -26.46
C LEU A 217 -0.42 7.68 -27.97
N LYS A 218 -0.83 8.74 -28.70
CA LYS A 218 -0.49 8.89 -30.12
C LYS A 218 1.02 8.94 -30.34
N LYS A 219 1.75 9.71 -29.53
CA LYS A 219 3.22 9.81 -29.62
C LYS A 219 3.89 8.45 -29.38
N MET A 220 3.47 7.73 -28.34
CA MET A 220 4.02 6.41 -28.02
C MET A 220 3.74 5.40 -29.14
N ASN A 221 2.53 5.36 -29.70
CA ASN A 221 2.20 4.46 -30.82
C ASN A 221 2.90 4.83 -32.14
N THR A 222 3.47 6.02 -32.26
CA THR A 222 4.30 6.42 -33.41
C THR A 222 5.80 6.24 -33.17
N ASP A 223 6.21 5.87 -31.96
CA ASP A 223 7.62 5.67 -31.61
C ASP A 223 8.10 4.32 -32.16
N ILE A 224 9.22 4.33 -32.86
CA ILE A 224 9.76 3.14 -33.54
C ILE A 224 10.11 2.00 -32.57
N ASP A 225 10.37 2.31 -31.30
CA ASP A 225 10.76 1.34 -30.27
C ASP A 225 9.55 0.69 -29.59
N VAL A 226 8.34 1.20 -29.85
CA VAL A 226 7.08 0.76 -29.26
C VAL A 226 6.39 -0.21 -30.21
N ASP A 227 5.93 -1.32 -29.66
CA ASP A 227 5.09 -2.29 -30.37
C ASP A 227 3.61 -1.90 -30.22
N SER A 228 3.17 -1.60 -28.99
CA SER A 228 1.84 -1.04 -28.72
C SER A 228 1.83 -0.19 -27.46
N ALA A 229 0.95 0.82 -27.41
CA ALA A 229 0.64 1.59 -26.22
C ALA A 229 -0.87 1.79 -26.08
N GLU A 230 -1.46 1.35 -24.98
CA GLU A 230 -2.91 1.33 -24.78
C GLU A 230 -3.33 1.86 -23.41
N GLU A 231 -4.57 2.32 -23.29
CA GLU A 231 -5.15 2.70 -21.99
C GLU A 231 -5.37 1.45 -21.13
N ASN A 232 -4.98 1.50 -19.85
CA ASN A 232 -5.37 0.49 -18.88
C ASN A 232 -6.86 0.62 -18.55
N LYS A 233 -7.72 0.04 -19.39
CA LYS A 233 -9.15 -0.07 -19.11
C LYS A 233 -9.34 -1.13 -18.02
N LYS A 234 -9.47 -0.69 -16.77
CA LYS A 234 -9.94 -1.57 -15.69
C LYS A 234 -11.29 -2.15 -16.12
N VAL A 235 -11.39 -3.47 -16.19
CA VAL A 235 -12.65 -4.14 -16.51
C VAL A 235 -13.61 -3.82 -15.36
N GLU A 236 -14.58 -2.95 -15.62
CA GLU A 236 -15.76 -2.85 -14.77
C GLU A 236 -16.51 -4.18 -14.92
N MET A 237 -16.50 -5.00 -13.87
CA MET A 237 -17.41 -6.14 -13.80
C MET A 237 -18.83 -5.58 -13.84
N ARG A 238 -19.52 -5.79 -14.97
CA ARG A 238 -20.96 -5.56 -15.09
C ARG A 238 -21.73 -6.62 -14.32
#